data_AF-A0A0Q8NGJ7-F1
#
_entry.id   AF-A0A0Q8NGJ7-F1
#
_cell.length_a   1.000
_cell.length_b   1.000
_cell.length_c   1.000
_cell.angle_alpha   90.00
_cell.angle_beta   90.00
_cell.angle_gamma   90.00
#
_symmetry.space_group_name_H-M   'P 1'
#
loop_
_entity.id
_entity.type
_entity.pdbx_description
1 polymer ?
#
loop_
_entity_poly.entity_id
_entity_poly.type
_entity_poly.pdbx_seq_one_letter_code
_entity_poly.pdbx_strand_id
1 'polypeptide(L)'
;MRRAFAKTGRIGRQSNGVDQLPHKEVTIKEAAAAIGVDVRGLRSISQQAGITVRSSDPAMRAFLTDDQVVRLHTMAKDMIINVKEAATRLGCSQACVRDFVSMGVIKGFSRTRIFGYEGHGLANLGSEVDALRQRILTVPIVGSRGQHHGINYLSKATGKSVADIVQSVLEGKMVVARLDRRRRGIASWRFEAIAYKKAYRQRVREKEVRAVEAAAVMQMQLDAIQVFVRARVIKSRVGRDGQTYLDRASFEVFSSTYVNAKVYQDRLGCTDLELATRLEELGIRRIHGKLRARNRIYLVERKSLEKAIGELDDRGNDPPLWEAFRAVMASVCASFVIPPSSGGKVVKAYTATRSTYVELHVEGTELLIRKTFRSHPAPREWKVFIANQRQIRQEWKAFSWSKLNARGDVTAEFRIRSVEDITVAAEALRSLYLHFKNPRKLPQSRDGD
;
A
#
# COMPACT_ATOMS: atom_id res chain seq x y z
N MET A 1 -2.20 -70.78 -24.24
CA MET A 1 -1.10 -69.88 -23.80
C MET A 1 -1.46 -68.39 -23.85
N ARG A 2 -1.97 -67.80 -24.96
CA ARG A 2 -2.24 -66.35 -25.05
C ARG A 2 -3.29 -65.78 -24.06
N ARG A 3 -4.31 -66.56 -23.65
CA ARG A 3 -5.25 -66.16 -22.58
C ARG A 3 -4.59 -66.00 -21.20
N ALA A 4 -3.50 -66.71 -20.92
CA ALA A 4 -2.76 -66.56 -19.67
C ALA A 4 -1.90 -65.28 -19.66
N PHE A 5 -1.38 -64.89 -20.83
CA PHE A 5 -0.60 -63.65 -20.99
C PHE A 5 -1.46 -62.38 -21.06
N ALA A 6 -2.76 -62.48 -21.35
CA ALA A 6 -3.67 -61.33 -21.27
C ALA A 6 -3.85 -60.78 -19.83
N LYS A 7 -3.54 -61.60 -18.80
CA LYS A 7 -3.67 -61.22 -17.40
C LYS A 7 -2.40 -60.57 -16.82
N THR A 8 -1.25 -60.70 -17.47
CA THR A 8 0.05 -60.28 -16.91
C THR A 8 1.06 -59.70 -17.92
N GLY A 9 0.79 -59.71 -19.24
CA GLY A 9 1.76 -59.35 -20.28
C GLY A 9 1.29 -58.25 -21.22
N ARG A 10 2.06 -57.15 -21.31
CA ARG A 10 1.90 -56.06 -22.29
C ARG A 10 2.19 -56.55 -23.70
N ILE A 11 1.17 -56.61 -24.56
CA ILE A 11 1.34 -56.85 -26.01
C ILE A 11 1.34 -55.49 -26.71
N GLY A 12 2.41 -55.19 -27.46
CA GLY A 12 2.52 -53.97 -28.25
C GLY A 12 1.48 -53.89 -29.36
N ARG A 13 0.89 -52.71 -29.57
CA ARG A 13 0.00 -52.38 -30.71
C ARG A 13 0.76 -52.50 -32.03
N GLN A 14 0.92 -53.72 -32.54
CA GLN A 14 1.18 -54.02 -33.94
C GLN A 14 0.32 -55.23 -34.32
N SER A 15 -0.99 -55.04 -34.37
CA SER A 15 -1.89 -55.95 -35.05
C SER A 15 -2.97 -55.10 -35.72
N ASN A 16 -2.69 -54.75 -36.97
CA ASN A 16 -3.70 -54.32 -37.91
C ASN A 16 -4.61 -55.52 -38.16
N GLY A 17 -5.83 -55.43 -37.65
CA GLY A 17 -6.90 -56.38 -37.92
C GLY A 17 -6.92 -57.58 -36.98
N VAL A 18 -8.13 -57.88 -36.51
CA VAL A 18 -8.53 -59.16 -35.90
C VAL A 18 -7.96 -59.43 -34.50
N ASP A 19 -8.55 -58.77 -33.50
CA ASP A 19 -8.96 -59.33 -32.20
C ASP A 19 -9.15 -58.19 -31.20
N GLN A 20 -10.41 -57.90 -30.84
CA GLN A 20 -10.72 -56.95 -29.77
C GLN A 20 -10.25 -57.55 -28.44
N LEU A 21 -9.07 -57.11 -27.97
CA LEU A 21 -8.68 -57.31 -26.58
C LEU A 21 -9.79 -56.72 -25.66
N PRO A 22 -10.21 -57.42 -24.60
CA PRO A 22 -11.31 -57.00 -23.74
C PRO A 22 -11.05 -55.71 -22.94
N HIS A 23 -9.86 -55.13 -23.04
CA HIS A 23 -9.48 -53.87 -22.42
C HIS A 23 -8.92 -52.91 -23.48
N LYS A 24 -9.68 -51.85 -23.77
CA LYS A 24 -9.23 -50.76 -24.64
C LYS A 24 -8.35 -49.83 -23.81
N GLU A 25 -7.03 -50.06 -23.86
CA GLU A 25 -6.09 -49.16 -23.19
C GLU A 25 -6.00 -47.83 -23.96
N VAL A 26 -6.39 -46.73 -23.31
CA VAL A 26 -6.36 -45.36 -23.86
C VAL A 26 -5.08 -44.67 -23.39
N THR A 27 -4.33 -44.06 -24.31
CA THR A 27 -3.13 -43.29 -23.96
C THR A 27 -3.49 -41.89 -23.49
N ILE A 28 -2.64 -41.25 -22.66
CA ILE A 28 -2.82 -39.83 -22.28
C ILE A 28 -2.96 -38.92 -23.50
N LYS A 29 -2.29 -39.24 -24.62
CA LYS A 29 -2.40 -38.45 -25.87
C LYS A 29 -3.81 -38.54 -26.47
N GLU A 30 -4.38 -39.73 -26.52
CA GLU A 30 -5.75 -39.96 -27.01
C GLU A 30 -6.77 -39.31 -26.06
N ALA A 31 -6.61 -39.44 -24.75
CA ALA A 31 -7.47 -38.78 -23.76
C ALA A 31 -7.39 -37.24 -23.87
N ALA A 32 -6.19 -36.68 -24.04
CA ALA A 32 -5.99 -35.23 -24.20
C ALA A 32 -6.66 -34.69 -25.46
N ALA A 33 -6.56 -35.43 -26.58
CA ALA A 33 -7.24 -35.08 -27.83
C ALA A 33 -8.78 -35.12 -27.66
N ALA A 34 -9.32 -36.14 -26.98
CA ALA A 34 -10.75 -36.25 -26.73
C ALA A 34 -11.29 -35.14 -25.79
N ILE A 35 -10.49 -34.68 -24.84
CA ILE A 35 -10.86 -33.62 -23.88
C ILE A 35 -10.60 -32.21 -24.46
N GLY A 36 -9.73 -32.07 -25.46
CA GLY A 36 -9.34 -30.78 -26.03
C GLY A 36 -8.31 -30.01 -25.18
N VAL A 37 -7.38 -30.70 -24.53
CA VAL A 37 -6.36 -30.09 -23.64
C VAL A 37 -4.94 -30.48 -24.07
N ASP A 38 -3.94 -29.70 -23.64
CA ASP A 38 -2.53 -30.03 -23.86
C ASP A 38 -2.17 -31.37 -23.18
N VAL A 39 -1.55 -32.27 -23.95
CA VAL A 39 -1.06 -33.59 -23.49
C VAL A 39 -0.16 -33.46 -22.26
N ARG A 40 0.75 -32.49 -22.23
CA ARG A 40 1.64 -32.21 -21.08
C ARG A 40 0.84 -31.74 -19.88
N GLY A 41 -0.21 -30.96 -20.14
CA GLY A 41 -1.12 -30.48 -19.13
C GLY A 41 -1.93 -31.58 -18.47
N LEU A 42 -2.61 -32.39 -19.28
CA LEU A 42 -3.39 -33.53 -18.79
C LEU A 42 -2.49 -34.55 -18.07
N ARG A 43 -1.25 -34.75 -18.55
CA ARG A 43 -0.27 -35.59 -17.85
C ARG A 43 0.06 -35.06 -16.45
N SER A 44 0.31 -33.76 -16.31
CA SER A 44 0.59 -33.14 -15.01
C SER A 44 -0.57 -33.28 -14.04
N ILE A 45 -1.82 -33.11 -14.53
CA ILE A 45 -3.04 -33.30 -13.75
C ILE A 45 -3.18 -34.74 -13.31
N SER A 46 -3.06 -35.69 -14.25
CA SER A 46 -3.17 -37.13 -14.00
C SER A 46 -2.18 -37.61 -12.94
N GLN A 47 -0.94 -37.10 -12.97
CA GLN A 47 0.08 -37.41 -11.97
C GLN A 47 -0.25 -36.80 -10.60
N GLN A 48 -0.67 -35.53 -10.55
CA GLN A 48 -1.05 -34.86 -9.29
C GLN A 48 -2.36 -35.39 -8.70
N ALA A 49 -3.24 -35.94 -9.53
CA ALA A 49 -4.47 -36.61 -9.12
C ALA A 49 -4.25 -38.04 -8.62
N GLY A 50 -3.04 -38.59 -8.76
CA GLY A 50 -2.72 -39.98 -8.43
C GLY A 50 -3.32 -41.01 -9.40
N ILE A 51 -3.75 -40.59 -10.59
CA ILE A 51 -4.34 -41.48 -11.61
C ILE A 51 -3.24 -42.23 -12.36
N THR A 52 -2.10 -41.59 -12.59
CA THR A 52 -0.93 -42.21 -13.25
C THR A 52 0.30 -42.10 -12.37
N VAL A 53 1.10 -43.17 -12.32
CA VAL A 53 2.40 -43.17 -11.64
C VAL A 53 3.34 -42.19 -12.32
N ARG A 54 4.09 -41.44 -11.51
CA ARG A 54 5.12 -40.52 -11.99
C ARG A 54 6.31 -41.32 -12.50
N SER A 55 6.34 -41.60 -13.80
CA SER A 55 7.49 -42.23 -14.46
C SER A 55 8.59 -41.20 -14.73
N SER A 56 9.83 -41.51 -14.36
CA SER A 56 11.03 -40.77 -14.76
C SER A 56 11.45 -41.08 -16.20
N ASP A 57 10.96 -42.18 -16.77
CA ASP A 57 11.21 -42.58 -18.15
C ASP A 57 10.18 -41.93 -19.10
N PRO A 58 10.62 -41.05 -20.04
CA PRO A 58 9.75 -40.42 -21.03
C PRO A 58 9.15 -41.40 -22.05
N ALA A 59 9.76 -42.58 -22.24
CA ALA A 59 9.33 -43.60 -23.20
C ALA A 59 8.21 -44.50 -22.65
N MET A 60 8.04 -44.56 -21.33
CA MET A 60 6.93 -45.25 -20.68
C MET A 60 5.61 -44.53 -20.97
N ARG A 61 4.84 -45.08 -21.92
CA ARG A 61 3.47 -44.64 -22.20
C ARG A 61 2.58 -45.01 -21.01
N ALA A 62 2.02 -44.01 -20.35
CA ALA A 62 0.95 -44.23 -19.37
C ALA A 62 -0.33 -44.60 -20.11
N PHE A 63 -0.79 -45.83 -19.87
CA PHE A 63 -2.07 -46.36 -20.33
C PHE A 63 -3.11 -46.13 -19.24
N LEU A 64 -4.29 -45.69 -19.66
CA LEU A 64 -5.43 -45.38 -18.80
C LEU A 64 -6.54 -46.40 -19.06
N THR A 65 -7.20 -46.84 -18.00
CA THR A 65 -8.47 -47.57 -18.10
C THR A 65 -9.61 -46.60 -18.47
N ASP A 66 -10.71 -47.11 -19.00
CA ASP A 66 -11.87 -46.28 -19.36
C ASP A 66 -12.40 -45.47 -18.16
N ASP A 67 -12.42 -46.05 -16.96
CA ASP A 67 -12.78 -45.34 -15.71
C ASP A 67 -11.81 -44.16 -15.43
N GLN A 68 -10.51 -44.38 -15.59
CA GLN A 68 -9.51 -43.32 -15.41
C GLN A 68 -9.67 -42.19 -16.44
N VAL A 69 -10.05 -42.52 -17.68
CA VAL A 69 -10.36 -41.53 -18.71
C VAL A 69 -11.60 -40.72 -18.35
N VAL A 70 -12.68 -41.36 -17.89
CA VAL A 70 -13.90 -40.69 -17.44
C VAL A 70 -13.61 -39.76 -16.25
N ARG A 71 -12.83 -40.22 -15.28
CA ARG A 71 -12.38 -39.40 -14.14
C ARG A 71 -11.55 -38.20 -14.60
N LEU A 72 -10.58 -38.40 -15.50
CA LEU A 72 -9.76 -37.31 -16.05
C LEU A 72 -10.59 -36.31 -16.84
N HIS A 73 -11.55 -36.77 -17.64
CA HIS A 73 -12.45 -35.92 -18.40
C HIS A 73 -13.37 -35.10 -17.47
N THR A 74 -13.89 -35.72 -16.41
CA THR A 74 -14.71 -35.04 -15.39
C THR A 74 -13.90 -33.98 -14.65
N MET A 75 -12.67 -34.33 -14.22
CA MET A 75 -11.74 -33.39 -13.60
C MET A 75 -11.36 -32.27 -14.56
N ALA A 76 -11.02 -32.55 -15.81
CA ALA A 76 -10.64 -31.52 -16.77
C ALA A 76 -11.80 -30.54 -17.07
N LYS A 77 -13.04 -31.02 -17.11
CA LYS A 77 -14.24 -30.18 -17.22
C LYS A 77 -14.48 -29.33 -15.97
N ASP A 78 -14.22 -29.87 -14.78
CA ASP A 78 -14.33 -29.13 -13.51
C ASP A 78 -13.15 -28.17 -13.27
N MET A 79 -11.97 -28.46 -13.83
CA MET A 79 -10.71 -27.73 -13.63
C MET A 79 -10.58 -26.42 -14.44
N ILE A 80 -11.68 -25.90 -14.99
CA ILE A 80 -11.70 -24.69 -15.83
C ILE A 80 -11.79 -23.43 -14.95
N ILE A 81 -11.06 -23.36 -13.83
CA ILE A 81 -10.96 -22.12 -13.04
C ILE A 81 -9.50 -21.77 -12.79
N ASN A 82 -9.04 -20.75 -13.52
CA ASN A 82 -7.74 -20.13 -13.25
C ASN A 82 -7.78 -19.32 -11.94
N VAL A 83 -6.59 -18.98 -11.40
CA VAL A 83 -6.46 -18.25 -10.12
C VAL A 83 -7.25 -16.93 -10.10
N LYS A 84 -7.33 -16.21 -11.23
CA LYS A 84 -8.05 -14.93 -11.34
C LYS A 84 -9.55 -15.13 -11.19
N GLU A 85 -10.10 -16.14 -11.84
CA GLU A 85 -11.51 -16.48 -11.75
C GLU A 85 -11.88 -17.00 -10.36
N ALA A 86 -11.05 -17.88 -9.77
CA ALA A 86 -11.24 -18.35 -8.40
C ALA A 86 -11.24 -17.18 -7.40
N ALA A 87 -10.30 -16.23 -7.55
CA ALA A 87 -10.24 -15.04 -6.71
C ALA A 87 -11.50 -14.17 -6.86
N THR A 88 -12.05 -14.08 -8.07
CA THR A 88 -13.27 -13.34 -8.36
C THR A 88 -14.49 -14.00 -7.72
N ARG A 89 -14.62 -15.33 -7.84
CA ARG A 89 -15.72 -16.11 -7.23
C ARG A 89 -15.71 -16.06 -5.71
N LEU A 90 -14.52 -16.15 -5.09
CA LEU A 90 -14.34 -16.10 -3.64
C LEU A 90 -14.36 -14.66 -3.08
N GLY A 91 -14.24 -13.65 -3.95
CA GLY A 91 -14.18 -12.24 -3.55
C GLY A 91 -12.90 -11.89 -2.79
N CYS A 92 -11.74 -12.39 -3.23
CA CYS A 92 -10.43 -12.17 -2.61
C CYS A 92 -9.33 -11.82 -3.64
N SER A 93 -8.06 -11.74 -3.20
CA SER A 93 -6.93 -11.52 -4.10
C SER A 93 -6.40 -12.84 -4.67
N GLN A 94 -5.69 -12.80 -5.80
CA GLN A 94 -5.03 -14.00 -6.35
C GLN A 94 -3.98 -14.59 -5.41
N ALA A 95 -3.32 -13.76 -4.58
CA ALA A 95 -2.40 -14.24 -3.56
C ALA A 95 -3.13 -15.12 -2.53
N CYS A 96 -4.29 -14.66 -2.05
CA CYS A 96 -5.12 -15.42 -1.11
C CYS A 96 -5.55 -16.80 -1.67
N VAL A 97 -5.82 -16.91 -2.98
CA VAL A 97 -6.13 -18.21 -3.61
C VAL A 97 -4.92 -19.14 -3.61
N ARG A 98 -3.73 -18.61 -3.91
CA ARG A 98 -2.49 -19.39 -3.85
C ARG A 98 -2.21 -19.87 -2.43
N ASP A 99 -2.50 -19.03 -1.44
CA ASP A 99 -2.39 -19.39 -0.02
C ASP A 99 -3.41 -20.49 0.36
N PHE A 100 -4.64 -20.44 -0.14
CA PHE A 100 -5.59 -21.55 0.07
C PHE A 100 -5.11 -22.87 -0.52
N VAL A 101 -4.44 -22.84 -1.67
CA VAL A 101 -3.82 -24.03 -2.26
C VAL A 101 -2.65 -24.53 -1.41
N SER A 102 -1.75 -23.65 -0.97
CA SER A 102 -0.60 -24.05 -0.14
C SER A 102 -1.02 -24.59 1.23
N MET A 103 -2.12 -24.09 1.78
CA MET A 103 -2.73 -24.53 3.03
C MET A 103 -3.61 -25.79 2.85
N GLY A 104 -3.80 -26.28 1.63
CA GLY A 104 -4.64 -27.45 1.35
C GLY A 104 -6.15 -27.22 1.55
N VAL A 105 -6.60 -25.97 1.62
CA VAL A 105 -8.02 -25.61 1.75
C VAL A 105 -8.78 -25.90 0.45
N ILE A 106 -8.10 -25.72 -0.68
CA ILE A 106 -8.56 -26.14 -2.01
C ILE A 106 -7.40 -26.83 -2.75
N LYS A 107 -7.73 -27.74 -3.65
CA LYS A 107 -6.81 -28.50 -4.47
C LYS A 107 -6.39 -27.67 -5.67
N GLY A 108 -5.10 -27.36 -5.68
CA GLY A 108 -4.44 -26.72 -6.82
C GLY A 108 -3.64 -27.74 -7.61
N PHE A 109 -3.68 -27.61 -8.93
CA PHE A 109 -2.87 -28.37 -9.85
C PHE A 109 -1.87 -27.43 -10.51
N SER A 110 -0.59 -27.73 -10.32
CA SER A 110 0.51 -26.92 -10.82
C SER A 110 0.95 -27.37 -12.22
N ARG A 111 1.57 -26.47 -12.99
CA ARG A 111 2.19 -26.77 -14.29
C ARG A 111 1.21 -27.38 -15.31
N THR A 112 -0.08 -27.07 -15.21
CA THR A 112 -1.11 -27.76 -15.98
C THR A 112 -1.22 -27.29 -17.43
N ARG A 113 -0.61 -26.16 -17.82
CA ARG A 113 -0.64 -25.61 -19.20
C ARG A 113 -2.03 -25.50 -19.87
N ILE A 114 -3.12 -25.69 -19.12
CA ILE A 114 -4.51 -25.70 -19.63
C ILE A 114 -4.88 -24.31 -20.19
N PHE A 115 -4.30 -23.25 -19.64
CA PHE A 115 -4.60 -21.85 -20.00
C PHE A 115 -3.48 -21.17 -20.80
N GLY A 116 -2.66 -21.95 -21.53
CA GLY A 116 -1.53 -21.44 -22.30
C GLY A 116 -0.23 -21.28 -21.50
N TYR A 117 0.86 -21.03 -22.25
CA TYR A 117 2.30 -20.95 -21.93
C TYR A 117 2.89 -21.74 -20.75
N GLU A 118 4.12 -22.26 -20.96
CA GLU A 118 4.83 -23.10 -20.01
C GLU A 118 5.03 -22.42 -18.64
N GLY A 119 4.84 -23.16 -17.55
CA GLY A 119 5.42 -22.83 -16.24
C GLY A 119 4.55 -22.09 -15.23
N HIS A 120 3.38 -21.54 -15.60
CA HIS A 120 2.61 -20.67 -14.68
C HIS A 120 1.13 -21.04 -14.44
N GLY A 121 0.61 -22.07 -15.10
CA GLY A 121 -0.78 -22.51 -14.91
C GLY A 121 -1.00 -23.21 -13.57
N LEU A 122 -1.50 -22.48 -12.57
CA LEU A 122 -2.19 -23.04 -11.42
C LEU A 122 -3.68 -23.12 -11.76
N ALA A 123 -4.20 -24.35 -11.85
CA ALA A 123 -5.63 -24.62 -12.04
C ALA A 123 -6.24 -25.12 -10.73
N ASN A 124 -7.49 -24.77 -10.48
CA ASN A 124 -8.23 -25.20 -9.29
C ASN A 124 -9.47 -25.97 -9.74
N LEU A 125 -9.94 -26.90 -8.91
CA LEU A 125 -11.23 -27.56 -9.13
C LEU A 125 -12.37 -26.57 -8.88
N GLY A 126 -13.25 -26.42 -9.86
CA GLY A 126 -14.39 -25.52 -9.76
C GLY A 126 -15.34 -25.91 -8.64
N SER A 127 -15.62 -27.21 -8.54
CA SER A 127 -16.40 -27.81 -7.45
C SER A 127 -15.87 -27.44 -6.06
N GLU A 128 -14.56 -27.49 -5.82
CA GLU A 128 -13.97 -27.14 -4.54
C GLU A 128 -13.97 -25.63 -4.26
N VAL A 129 -13.74 -24.80 -5.29
CA VAL A 129 -13.87 -23.34 -5.17
C VAL A 129 -15.31 -22.95 -4.84
N ASP A 130 -16.29 -23.59 -5.49
CA ASP A 130 -17.70 -23.33 -5.25
C ASP A 130 -18.15 -23.88 -3.87
N ALA A 131 -17.63 -25.04 -3.44
CA ALA A 131 -17.84 -25.55 -2.09
C ALA A 131 -17.27 -24.61 -1.01
N LEU A 132 -16.05 -24.10 -1.20
CA LEU A 132 -15.46 -23.09 -0.32
C LEU A 132 -16.28 -21.80 -0.33
N ARG A 133 -16.76 -21.36 -1.49
CA ARG A 133 -17.64 -20.20 -1.62
C ARG A 133 -18.93 -20.38 -0.83
N GLN A 134 -19.57 -21.55 -0.89
CA GLN A 134 -20.77 -21.81 -0.09
C GLN A 134 -20.48 -21.72 1.40
N ARG A 135 -19.38 -22.33 1.87
CA ARG A 135 -18.95 -22.22 3.27
C ARG A 135 -18.70 -20.77 3.70
N ILE A 136 -18.16 -19.94 2.80
CA ILE A 136 -17.93 -18.50 3.05
C ILE A 136 -19.24 -17.72 3.17
N LEU A 137 -20.26 -18.08 2.38
CA LEU A 137 -21.56 -17.41 2.38
C LEU A 137 -22.42 -17.80 3.59
N THR A 138 -22.21 -19.00 4.15
CA THR A 138 -22.97 -19.51 5.30
C THR A 138 -22.34 -19.17 6.66
N VAL A 139 -21.22 -18.44 6.69
CA VAL A 139 -20.57 -18.03 7.95
C VAL A 139 -21.55 -17.23 8.83
N PRO A 140 -21.73 -17.62 10.10
CA PRO A 140 -22.64 -16.92 11.01
C PRO A 140 -22.13 -15.50 11.31
N ILE A 141 -23.07 -14.56 11.35
CA ILE A 141 -22.81 -13.14 11.65
C ILE A 141 -23.35 -12.86 13.05
N VAL A 142 -22.46 -12.50 13.98
CA VAL A 142 -22.86 -12.31 15.39
C VAL A 142 -23.48 -10.93 15.64
N GLY A 143 -23.23 -9.94 14.77
CA GLY A 143 -23.76 -8.59 14.92
C GLY A 143 -23.11 -7.85 16.09
N SER A 144 -22.26 -6.87 15.80
CA SER A 144 -21.67 -6.00 16.84
C SER A 144 -22.11 -4.55 16.64
N ARG A 145 -22.22 -3.80 17.74
CA ARG A 145 -22.44 -2.34 17.75
C ARG A 145 -21.13 -1.55 17.63
N GLY A 146 -19.98 -2.24 17.65
CA GLY A 146 -18.65 -1.65 17.64
C GLY A 146 -18.20 -1.06 16.30
N GLN A 147 -16.98 -0.52 16.27
CA GLN A 147 -16.32 -0.16 15.03
C GLN A 147 -15.93 -1.44 14.27
N HIS A 148 -16.03 -1.41 12.94
CA HIS A 148 -15.78 -2.57 12.10
C HIS A 148 -14.66 -2.32 11.09
N HIS A 149 -13.84 -3.34 10.86
CA HIS A 149 -12.72 -3.31 9.90
C HIS A 149 -12.82 -4.42 8.87
N GLY A 150 -12.31 -4.16 7.66
CA GLY A 150 -12.21 -5.18 6.61
C GLY A 150 -11.04 -6.14 6.84
N ILE A 151 -11.10 -7.32 6.22
CA ILE A 151 -10.12 -8.40 6.41
C ILE A 151 -8.66 -7.97 6.16
N ASN A 152 -8.40 -7.10 5.19
CA ASN A 152 -7.04 -6.61 4.91
C ASN A 152 -6.46 -5.75 6.04
N TYR A 153 -7.32 -5.03 6.77
CA TYR A 153 -6.88 -4.29 7.95
C TYR A 153 -6.56 -5.25 9.09
N LEU A 154 -7.44 -6.24 9.30
CA LEU A 154 -7.26 -7.27 10.30
C LEU A 154 -5.96 -8.07 10.08
N SER A 155 -5.70 -8.51 8.84
CA SER A 155 -4.45 -9.19 8.44
C SER A 155 -3.20 -8.41 8.85
N LYS A 156 -3.18 -7.09 8.62
CA LYS A 156 -2.07 -6.23 9.05
C LYS A 156 -2.00 -6.07 10.57
N ALA A 157 -3.13 -6.03 11.25
CA ALA A 157 -3.20 -5.86 12.70
C ALA A 157 -2.75 -7.13 13.45
N THR A 158 -3.08 -8.31 12.94
CA THR A 158 -2.75 -9.60 13.57
C THR A 158 -1.48 -10.23 13.03
N GLY A 159 -0.88 -9.67 11.97
CA GLY A 159 0.28 -10.27 11.28
C GLY A 159 -0.04 -11.59 10.57
N LYS A 160 -1.32 -11.94 10.39
CA LYS A 160 -1.77 -13.18 9.75
C LYS A 160 -2.08 -12.94 8.28
N SER A 161 -1.92 -13.95 7.42
CA SER A 161 -2.37 -13.86 6.04
C SER A 161 -3.90 -13.76 5.98
N VAL A 162 -4.43 -13.31 4.85
CA VAL A 162 -5.89 -13.28 4.64
C VAL A 162 -6.45 -14.71 4.64
N ALA A 163 -5.72 -15.68 4.10
CA ALA A 163 -6.13 -17.07 4.07
C ALA A 163 -6.19 -17.69 5.49
N ASP A 164 -5.22 -17.39 6.37
CA ASP A 164 -5.24 -17.83 7.77
C ASP A 164 -6.46 -17.29 8.53
N ILE A 165 -6.80 -16.02 8.28
CA ILE A 165 -7.99 -15.41 8.89
C ILE A 165 -9.24 -16.12 8.39
N VAL A 166 -9.35 -16.37 7.08
CA VAL A 166 -10.50 -17.08 6.51
C VAL A 166 -10.63 -18.49 7.09
N GLN A 167 -9.52 -19.24 7.15
CA GLN A 167 -9.54 -20.56 7.77
C GLN A 167 -9.97 -20.48 9.25
N SER A 168 -9.43 -19.53 10.02
CA SER A 168 -9.83 -19.33 11.42
C SER A 168 -11.32 -19.02 11.56
N VAL A 169 -11.91 -18.29 10.61
CA VAL A 169 -13.36 -18.04 10.57
C VAL A 169 -14.14 -19.33 10.26
N LEU A 170 -13.70 -20.08 9.26
CA LEU A 170 -14.34 -21.33 8.85
C LEU A 170 -14.25 -22.44 9.92
N GLU A 171 -13.23 -22.38 10.78
CA GLU A 171 -13.04 -23.26 11.93
C GLU A 171 -13.78 -22.76 13.19
N GLY A 172 -14.48 -21.63 13.13
CA GLY A 172 -15.19 -21.04 14.28
C GLY A 172 -14.29 -20.37 15.32
N LYS A 173 -12.97 -20.26 15.08
CA LYS A 173 -12.01 -19.58 15.96
C LYS A 173 -12.09 -18.05 15.86
N MET A 174 -12.68 -17.53 14.79
CA MET A 174 -12.89 -16.11 14.57
C MET A 174 -14.31 -15.86 14.06
N VAL A 175 -14.88 -14.72 14.43
CA VAL A 175 -16.27 -14.39 14.12
C VAL A 175 -16.34 -13.20 13.17
N VAL A 176 -17.21 -13.30 12.16
CA VAL A 176 -17.56 -12.17 11.29
C VAL A 176 -18.64 -11.35 11.97
N ALA A 177 -18.36 -10.08 12.25
CA ALA A 177 -19.28 -9.20 12.95
C ALA A 177 -20.36 -8.60 12.03
N ARG A 178 -20.03 -8.34 10.76
CA ARG A 178 -20.96 -7.77 9.77
C ARG A 178 -20.54 -8.06 8.33
N LEU A 179 -21.47 -7.99 7.38
CA LEU A 179 -21.20 -7.95 5.95
C LEU A 179 -21.34 -6.53 5.36
N ASP A 180 -20.39 -6.13 4.53
CA ASP A 180 -20.49 -4.95 3.68
C ASP A 180 -21.20 -5.30 2.36
N ARG A 181 -22.44 -4.81 2.23
CA ARG A 181 -23.32 -5.07 1.08
C ARG A 181 -22.75 -4.60 -0.27
N ARG A 182 -21.76 -3.70 -0.27
CA ARG A 182 -21.14 -3.19 -1.51
C ARG A 182 -20.06 -4.12 -2.06
N ARG A 183 -19.71 -5.18 -1.33
CA ARG A 183 -18.66 -6.14 -1.71
C ARG A 183 -19.21 -7.55 -1.70
N ARG A 184 -18.52 -8.46 -2.39
CA ARG A 184 -18.90 -9.87 -2.50
C ARG A 184 -17.84 -10.77 -1.86
N GLY A 185 -18.25 -11.97 -1.45
CA GLY A 185 -17.36 -13.01 -0.89
C GLY A 185 -16.59 -12.53 0.34
N ILE A 186 -15.34 -12.97 0.47
CA ILE A 186 -14.46 -12.68 1.62
C ILE A 186 -14.27 -11.17 1.83
N ALA A 187 -14.18 -10.38 0.74
CA ALA A 187 -14.02 -8.93 0.84
C ALA A 187 -15.21 -8.21 1.51
N SER A 188 -16.38 -8.84 1.58
CA SER A 188 -17.54 -8.32 2.30
C SER A 188 -17.43 -8.44 3.81
N TRP A 189 -16.62 -9.37 4.32
CA TRP A 189 -16.51 -9.63 5.75
C TRP A 189 -15.95 -8.44 6.52
N ARG A 190 -16.60 -8.12 7.63
CA ARG A 190 -16.19 -7.11 8.57
C ARG A 190 -16.04 -7.73 9.93
N PHE A 191 -14.91 -7.44 10.55
CA PHE A 191 -14.55 -7.91 11.87
C PHE A 191 -14.71 -6.76 12.86
N GLU A 192 -15.08 -7.08 14.09
CA GLU A 192 -15.04 -6.11 15.16
C GLU A 192 -13.62 -5.57 15.28
N ALA A 193 -13.51 -4.26 15.49
CA ALA A 193 -12.24 -3.63 15.69
C ALA A 193 -11.61 -4.23 16.95
N ILE A 194 -10.61 -5.09 16.75
CA ILE A 194 -9.66 -5.40 17.81
C ILE A 194 -9.19 -4.04 18.32
N ALA A 195 -9.16 -3.86 19.64
CA ALA A 195 -8.62 -2.67 20.30
C ALA A 195 -7.11 -2.55 20.09
N TYR A 196 -6.62 -2.77 18.87
CA TYR A 196 -5.35 -2.29 18.37
C TYR A 196 -5.47 -0.78 18.18
N LYS A 197 -5.72 -0.07 19.29
CA LYS A 197 -5.24 1.29 19.40
C LYS A 197 -3.73 1.14 19.31
N LYS A 198 -3.14 1.31 18.11
CA LYS A 198 -1.74 1.75 18.02
C LYS A 198 -1.63 2.82 19.10
N ALA A 199 -0.74 2.59 20.08
CA ALA A 199 -0.58 3.49 21.22
C ALA A 199 -0.69 4.91 20.67
N TYR A 200 -1.66 5.66 21.20
CA TYR A 200 -1.96 7.00 20.71
C TYR A 200 -0.63 7.72 20.54
N ARG A 201 -0.41 8.32 19.36
CA ARG A 201 0.90 8.87 18.97
C ARG A 201 1.50 9.61 20.14
N GLN A 202 2.66 9.15 20.60
CA GLN A 202 3.28 9.72 21.78
C GLN A 202 3.54 11.20 21.49
N ARG A 203 3.13 12.08 22.44
CA ARG A 203 3.50 13.49 22.37
C ARG A 203 5.03 13.53 22.28
N VAL A 204 5.55 14.31 21.32
CA VAL A 204 7.00 14.49 21.15
C VAL A 204 7.52 15.04 22.46
N ARG A 205 8.54 14.39 23.04
CA ARG A 205 9.18 14.93 24.24
C ARG A 205 9.99 16.15 23.84
N GLU A 206 10.26 17.03 24.79
CA GLU A 206 11.01 18.28 24.55
C GLU A 206 12.37 18.03 23.87
N LYS A 207 13.09 16.98 24.27
CA LYS A 207 14.40 16.59 23.71
C LYS A 207 14.30 15.79 22.40
N GLU A 208 13.13 15.74 21.77
CA GLU A 208 12.90 14.94 20.56
C GLU A 208 12.38 15.80 19.41
N VAL A 209 12.69 15.33 18.20
CA VAL A 209 12.23 15.89 16.93
C VAL A 209 11.66 14.75 16.08
N ARG A 210 10.48 14.92 15.50
CA ARG A 210 9.96 13.90 14.56
C ARG A 210 10.77 13.92 13.28
N ALA A 211 10.93 12.76 12.64
CA ALA A 211 11.60 12.70 11.34
C ALA A 211 10.92 13.60 10.26
N VAL A 212 9.60 13.84 10.38
CA VAL A 212 8.86 14.78 9.51
C VAL A 212 9.21 16.24 9.79
N GLU A 213 9.42 16.61 11.06
CA GLU A 213 9.91 17.95 11.46
C GLU A 213 11.32 18.18 10.91
N ALA A 214 12.22 17.21 11.11
CA ALA A 214 13.56 17.29 10.56
C ALA A 214 13.58 17.40 9.02
N ALA A 215 12.71 16.65 8.34
CA ALA A 215 12.57 16.74 6.88
C ALA A 215 12.11 18.12 6.41
N ALA A 216 11.19 18.76 7.15
CA ALA A 216 10.72 20.11 6.86
C ALA A 216 11.83 21.15 7.08
N VAL A 217 12.51 21.09 8.23
CA VAL A 217 13.61 22.02 8.59
C VAL A 217 14.78 21.92 7.61
N MET A 218 15.13 20.71 7.20
CA MET A 218 16.22 20.47 6.25
C MET A 218 15.76 20.58 4.78
N GLN A 219 14.48 20.90 4.55
CA GLN A 219 13.86 21.01 3.23
C GLN A 219 14.19 19.81 2.31
N MET A 220 14.03 18.60 2.85
CA MET A 220 14.31 17.36 2.14
C MET A 220 13.20 16.33 2.31
N GLN A 221 13.27 15.25 1.54
CA GLN A 221 12.29 14.18 1.67
C GLN A 221 12.52 13.37 2.96
N LEU A 222 11.44 12.84 3.52
CA LEU A 222 11.49 12.01 4.73
C LEU A 222 12.41 10.79 4.56
N ASP A 223 12.40 10.17 3.38
CA ASP A 223 13.24 9.03 3.05
C ASP A 223 14.73 9.40 3.11
N ALA A 224 15.10 10.65 2.76
CA ALA A 224 16.47 11.15 2.88
C ALA A 224 16.89 11.27 4.36
N ILE A 225 16.01 11.81 5.23
CA ILE A 225 16.26 11.84 6.68
C ILE A 225 16.45 10.42 7.22
N GLN A 226 15.62 9.46 6.82
CA GLN A 226 15.75 8.06 7.25
C GLN A 226 17.07 7.41 6.81
N VAL A 227 17.67 7.85 5.70
CA VAL A 227 19.00 7.40 5.29
C VAL A 227 20.06 7.87 6.30
N PHE A 228 20.02 9.14 6.73
CA PHE A 228 20.97 9.67 7.73
C PHE A 228 20.80 9.04 9.11
N VAL A 229 19.55 8.74 9.48
CA VAL A 229 19.25 7.98 10.71
C VAL A 229 19.84 6.57 10.65
N ARG A 230 19.66 5.86 9.52
CA ARG A 230 20.23 4.51 9.34
C ARG A 230 21.76 4.52 9.32
N ALA A 231 22.36 5.57 8.77
CA ALA A 231 23.80 5.79 8.80
C ALA A 231 24.32 6.24 10.18
N ARG A 232 23.44 6.37 11.20
CA ARG A 232 23.76 6.81 12.56
C ARG A 232 24.38 8.21 12.66
N VAL A 233 24.20 9.04 11.63
CA VAL A 233 24.64 10.45 11.64
C VAL A 233 23.72 11.29 12.54
N ILE A 234 22.43 10.96 12.56
CA ILE A 234 21.46 11.55 13.49
C ILE A 234 21.01 10.47 14.47
N LYS A 235 21.21 10.71 15.77
CA LYS A 235 20.75 9.79 16.82
C LYS A 235 19.22 9.72 16.81
N SER A 236 18.68 8.51 16.97
CA SER A 236 17.23 8.30 16.98
C SER A 236 16.82 7.18 17.93
N ARG A 237 15.55 7.18 18.31
CA ARG A 237 14.87 6.06 18.97
C ARG A 237 13.57 5.73 18.25
N VAL A 238 13.18 4.45 18.30
CA VAL A 238 11.84 4.04 17.89
C VAL A 238 10.91 4.15 19.10
N GLY A 239 9.85 4.94 18.98
CA GLY A 239 8.84 5.08 20.02
C GLY A 239 7.94 3.84 20.12
N ARG A 240 7.16 3.76 21.21
CA ARG A 240 6.19 2.66 21.43
C ARG A 240 5.07 2.64 20.38
N ASP A 241 4.87 3.74 19.67
CA ASP A 241 3.94 3.87 18.54
C ASP A 241 4.55 3.43 17.18
N GLY A 242 5.80 2.95 17.21
CA GLY A 242 6.57 2.53 16.04
C GLY A 242 7.08 3.70 15.17
N GLN A 243 6.98 4.94 15.64
CA GLN A 243 7.54 6.10 14.94
C GLN A 243 9.01 6.32 15.31
N THR A 244 9.78 6.87 14.37
CA THR A 244 11.16 7.28 14.62
C THR A 244 11.19 8.71 15.17
N TYR A 245 11.72 8.85 16.37
CA TYR A 245 11.99 10.13 17.03
C TYR A 245 13.50 10.37 17.00
N LEU A 246 13.90 11.55 16.57
CA LEU A 246 15.28 11.99 16.49
C LEU A 246 15.65 12.68 17.81
N ASP A 247 16.88 12.49 18.25
CA ASP A 247 17.44 13.28 19.35
C ASP A 247 17.60 14.73 18.90
N ARG A 248 17.03 15.67 19.66
CA ARG A 248 17.00 17.10 19.28
C ARG A 248 18.40 17.68 19.17
N ALA A 249 19.26 17.44 20.16
CA ALA A 249 20.63 17.98 20.15
C ALA A 249 21.44 17.46 18.97
N SER A 250 21.38 16.14 18.71
CA SER A 250 22.01 15.54 17.54
C SER A 250 21.48 16.10 16.23
N PHE A 251 20.17 16.35 16.14
CA PHE A 251 19.57 16.93 14.94
C PHE A 251 19.96 18.40 14.76
N GLU A 252 19.97 19.20 15.81
CA GLU A 252 20.32 20.62 15.77
C GLU A 252 21.77 20.81 15.29
N VAL A 253 22.72 20.05 15.84
CA VAL A 253 24.12 20.03 15.38
C VAL A 253 24.24 19.64 13.91
N PHE A 254 23.48 18.62 13.48
CA PHE A 254 23.46 18.22 12.07
C PHE A 254 22.90 19.33 11.17
N SER A 255 21.80 19.97 11.59
CA SER A 255 21.10 21.01 10.81
C SER A 255 21.79 22.37 10.80
N SER A 256 22.67 22.64 11.76
CA SER A 256 23.55 23.81 11.75
C SER A 256 24.74 23.58 10.83
N THR A 257 25.30 22.37 10.82
CA THR A 257 26.49 22.03 10.03
C THR A 257 26.19 21.85 8.55
N TYR A 258 25.03 21.27 8.21
CA TYR A 258 24.72 20.85 6.85
C TYR A 258 23.45 21.49 6.32
N VAL A 259 23.39 21.63 4.99
CA VAL A 259 22.26 22.25 4.29
C VAL A 259 21.99 21.56 2.96
N ASN A 260 20.73 21.56 2.53
CA ASN A 260 20.35 21.04 1.22
C ASN A 260 20.61 22.11 0.14
N ALA A 261 21.63 21.91 -0.69
CA ALA A 261 22.00 22.84 -1.75
C ALA A 261 20.91 23.04 -2.81
N LYS A 262 19.99 22.07 -2.96
CA LYS A 262 18.86 22.18 -3.89
C LYS A 262 17.96 23.39 -3.61
N VAL A 263 17.88 23.85 -2.36
CA VAL A 263 17.07 25.02 -1.97
C VAL A 263 17.61 26.32 -2.56
N TYR A 264 18.91 26.34 -2.85
CA TYR A 264 19.67 27.52 -3.28
C TYR A 264 20.03 27.48 -4.77
N GLN A 265 19.37 26.65 -5.58
CA GLN A 265 19.61 26.53 -7.02
C GLN A 265 19.54 27.86 -7.76
N ASP A 266 18.53 28.68 -7.46
CA ASP A 266 18.37 30.00 -8.05
C ASP A 266 19.58 30.91 -7.74
N ARG A 267 20.08 30.88 -6.51
CA ARG A 267 21.26 31.64 -6.07
C ARG A 267 22.58 31.09 -6.62
N LEU A 268 22.62 29.79 -6.89
CA LEU A 268 23.74 29.13 -7.56
C LEU A 268 23.73 29.35 -9.10
N GLY A 269 22.64 29.90 -9.63
CA GLY A 269 22.45 30.17 -11.05
C GLY A 269 22.37 28.90 -11.90
N CYS A 270 21.80 27.81 -11.37
CA CYS A 270 21.79 26.51 -12.05
C CYS A 270 20.45 25.78 -11.98
N THR A 271 20.24 24.87 -12.92
CA THR A 271 19.06 23.99 -12.92
C THR A 271 19.25 22.74 -12.06
N ASP A 272 18.15 22.01 -11.84
CA ASP A 272 18.12 20.73 -11.10
C ASP A 272 19.11 19.68 -11.67
N LEU A 273 19.31 19.69 -13.00
CA LEU A 273 20.19 18.75 -13.70
C LEU A 273 21.67 19.12 -13.54
N GLU A 274 21.97 20.43 -13.50
CA GLU A 274 23.33 20.98 -13.46
C GLU A 274 23.86 21.14 -12.05
N LEU A 275 23.00 21.04 -11.01
CA LEU A 275 23.40 21.27 -9.63
C LEU A 275 24.61 20.42 -9.19
N ALA A 276 24.74 19.18 -9.67
CA ALA A 276 25.89 18.34 -9.34
C ALA A 276 27.20 18.93 -9.87
N THR A 277 27.22 19.26 -11.16
CA THR A 277 28.36 19.87 -11.84
C THR A 277 28.70 21.22 -11.22
N ARG A 278 27.68 22.05 -10.97
CA ARG A 278 27.88 23.38 -10.37
C ARG A 278 28.51 23.33 -8.98
N LEU A 279 28.11 22.37 -8.15
CA LEU A 279 28.74 22.19 -6.84
C LEU A 279 30.18 21.71 -6.96
N GLU A 280 30.48 20.86 -7.95
CA GLU A 280 31.85 20.38 -8.22
C GLU A 280 32.76 21.51 -8.75
N GLU A 281 32.25 22.38 -9.65
CA GLU A 281 32.95 23.60 -10.11
C GLU A 281 33.29 24.56 -8.96
N LEU A 282 32.36 24.72 -8.01
CA LEU A 282 32.56 25.56 -6.82
C LEU A 282 33.44 24.89 -5.75
N GLY A 283 33.93 23.67 -5.99
CA GLY A 283 34.74 22.90 -5.04
C GLY A 283 33.96 22.41 -3.81
N ILE A 284 32.63 22.42 -3.85
CA ILE A 284 31.77 22.04 -2.73
C ILE A 284 31.51 20.53 -2.78
N ARG A 285 32.07 19.81 -1.80
CA ARG A 285 31.90 18.37 -1.70
C ARG A 285 30.53 17.99 -1.15
N ARG A 286 29.87 17.05 -1.84
CA ARG A 286 28.67 16.38 -1.34
C ARG A 286 29.06 15.33 -0.31
N ILE A 287 28.56 15.47 0.91
CA ILE A 287 29.02 14.67 2.06
C ILE A 287 28.60 13.20 1.94
N HIS A 288 27.57 12.94 1.14
CA HIS A 288 26.92 11.64 1.11
C HIS A 288 26.54 11.17 -0.30
N GLY A 289 27.34 11.53 -1.30
CA GLY A 289 27.12 11.10 -2.70
C GLY A 289 27.04 9.56 -2.89
N LYS A 290 27.54 8.78 -1.93
CA LYS A 290 27.52 7.31 -1.93
C LYS A 290 26.32 6.67 -1.22
N LEU A 291 25.49 7.45 -0.52
CA LEU A 291 24.33 6.88 0.18
C LEU A 291 23.28 6.42 -0.84
N ARG A 292 22.89 5.14 -0.76
CA ARG A 292 21.83 4.55 -1.60
C ARG A 292 20.47 5.13 -1.22
N ALA A 293 20.15 6.29 -1.77
CA ALA A 293 18.83 6.88 -1.74
C ALA A 293 18.17 6.73 -3.11
N ARG A 294 16.84 6.59 -3.13
CA ARG A 294 16.06 6.52 -4.38
C ARG A 294 16.20 7.81 -5.20
N ASN A 295 16.45 8.93 -4.53
CA ASN A 295 16.64 10.26 -5.12
C ASN A 295 18.03 10.80 -4.75
N ARG A 296 18.66 11.56 -5.65
CA ARG A 296 19.95 12.22 -5.39
C ARG A 296 19.78 13.23 -4.26
N ILE A 297 20.63 13.13 -3.22
CA ILE A 297 20.63 14.05 -2.08
C ILE A 297 21.79 15.03 -2.25
N TYR A 298 21.50 16.32 -2.29
CA TYR A 298 22.49 17.40 -2.45
C TYR A 298 22.79 18.06 -1.11
N LEU A 299 23.22 17.26 -0.13
CA LEU A 299 23.62 17.76 1.18
C LEU A 299 25.10 18.17 1.18
N VAL A 300 25.37 19.40 1.59
CA VAL A 300 26.70 20.02 1.62
C VAL A 300 26.95 20.69 2.97
N GLU A 301 28.21 21.02 3.26
CA GLU A 301 28.57 21.82 4.42
C GLU A 301 28.06 23.24 4.25
N ARG A 302 27.40 23.75 5.29
CA ARG A 302 26.82 25.10 5.30
C ARG A 302 27.88 26.16 4.99
N LYS A 303 29.03 26.10 5.69
CA LYS A 303 30.15 27.04 5.50
C LYS A 303 30.70 27.04 4.07
N SER A 304 30.78 25.88 3.43
CA SER A 304 31.25 25.79 2.04
C SER A 304 30.29 26.45 1.08
N LEU A 305 28.98 26.31 1.31
CA LEU A 305 27.96 26.96 0.50
C LEU A 305 27.90 28.47 0.79
N GLU A 306 28.01 28.90 2.05
CA GLU A 306 28.11 30.32 2.44
C GLU A 306 29.27 31.03 1.74
N LYS A 307 30.43 30.37 1.65
CA LYS A 307 31.58 30.92 0.93
C LYS A 307 31.31 31.16 -0.55
N ALA A 308 30.46 30.35 -1.18
CA ALA A 308 30.19 30.42 -2.60
C ALA A 308 29.06 31.39 -2.98
N ILE A 309 28.02 31.51 -2.14
CA ILE A 309 26.83 32.32 -2.47
C ILE A 309 26.52 33.43 -1.46
N GLY A 310 27.42 33.68 -0.50
CA GLY A 310 27.22 34.63 0.60
C GLY A 310 26.38 34.03 1.73
N GLU A 311 25.95 34.87 2.68
CA GLU A 311 25.15 34.43 3.82
C GLU A 311 23.94 33.60 3.37
N LEU A 312 23.81 32.41 3.94
CA LEU A 312 22.67 31.52 3.72
C LEU A 312 21.45 31.92 4.55
N ASP A 313 21.49 33.13 5.11
CA ASP A 313 20.58 33.52 6.16
C ASP A 313 19.21 33.90 5.59
N ASP A 314 18.39 32.86 5.42
CA ASP A 314 16.94 32.99 5.40
C ASP A 314 16.35 32.67 6.80
N ARG A 315 17.19 32.49 7.84
CA ARG A 315 16.75 32.17 9.22
C ARG A 315 16.55 33.40 10.11
N GLY A 316 16.83 34.60 9.60
CA GLY A 316 16.77 35.86 10.37
C GLY A 316 15.65 36.85 10.01
N ASN A 317 14.97 36.68 8.87
CA ASN A 317 13.91 37.60 8.42
C ASN A 317 12.48 37.09 8.67
N ASP A 318 12.33 36.13 9.58
CA ASP A 318 10.99 35.69 9.96
C ASP A 318 10.25 36.86 10.63
N PRO A 319 9.05 37.23 10.14
CA PRO A 319 8.30 38.29 10.78
C PRO A 319 7.93 37.86 12.20
N PRO A 320 7.75 38.79 13.15
CA PRO A 320 7.29 38.46 14.51
C PRO A 320 6.03 37.58 14.53
N LEU A 321 5.17 37.72 13.51
CA LEU A 321 3.99 36.87 13.31
C LEU A 321 4.32 35.39 13.10
N TRP A 322 5.49 35.04 12.56
CA TRP A 322 5.90 33.64 12.37
C TRP A 322 6.07 32.91 13.70
N GLU A 323 6.79 33.53 14.64
CA GLU A 323 7.03 32.96 15.96
C GLU A 323 5.72 32.86 16.75
N ALA A 324 4.89 33.92 16.71
CA ALA A 324 3.56 33.91 17.31
C ALA A 324 2.66 32.82 16.70
N PHE A 325 2.69 32.67 15.37
CA PHE A 325 1.89 31.67 14.66
C PHE A 325 2.33 30.26 15.05
N ARG A 326 3.64 30.01 15.13
CA ARG A 326 4.21 28.75 15.57
C ARG A 326 3.78 28.41 17.01
N ALA A 327 3.83 29.37 17.92
CA ALA A 327 3.44 29.18 19.32
C ALA A 327 1.95 28.82 19.44
N VAL A 328 1.06 29.55 18.77
CA VAL A 328 -0.39 29.25 18.78
C VAL A 328 -0.67 27.90 18.11
N MET A 329 -0.04 27.61 16.98
CA MET A 329 -0.19 26.32 16.29
C MET A 329 0.26 25.14 17.16
N ALA A 330 1.35 25.27 17.90
CA ALA A 330 1.82 24.24 18.83
C ALA A 330 0.81 23.94 19.95
N SER A 331 0.02 24.94 20.35
CA SER A 331 -1.05 24.81 21.35
C SER A 331 -2.35 24.26 20.74
N VAL A 332 -2.85 24.89 19.67
CA VAL A 332 -4.18 24.63 19.09
C VAL A 332 -4.17 23.43 18.14
N CYS A 333 -3.12 23.28 17.32
CA CYS A 333 -3.04 22.27 16.28
C CYS A 333 -1.62 21.71 16.10
N ALA A 334 -1.09 21.06 17.13
CA ALA A 334 0.21 20.36 17.11
C ALA A 334 0.33 19.21 16.07
N SER A 335 -0.72 18.99 15.28
CA SER A 335 -0.72 18.02 14.19
C SER A 335 -0.03 18.56 12.93
N PHE A 336 -0.06 19.88 12.69
CA PHE A 336 0.73 20.50 11.65
C PHE A 336 2.14 20.76 12.15
N VAL A 337 3.11 20.36 11.33
CA VAL A 337 4.52 20.54 11.60
C VAL A 337 4.94 21.87 10.98
N ILE A 338 5.14 22.88 11.83
CA ILE A 338 5.65 24.19 11.44
C ILE A 338 7.16 24.21 11.76
N PRO A 339 8.05 24.47 10.79
CA PRO A 339 9.47 24.54 11.07
C PRO A 339 9.78 25.76 11.97
N PRO A 340 10.90 25.74 12.71
CA PRO A 340 11.25 26.86 13.58
C PRO A 340 11.43 28.17 12.84
N SER A 341 11.90 28.12 11.59
CA SER A 341 12.06 29.27 10.72
C SER A 341 11.39 29.04 9.37
N SER A 342 10.95 30.11 8.71
CA SER A 342 10.35 30.02 7.38
C SER A 342 11.38 29.72 6.28
N GLY A 343 12.65 30.08 6.50
CA GLY A 343 13.67 29.96 5.46
C GLY A 343 13.38 30.82 4.23
N GLY A 344 12.73 31.98 4.42
CA GLY A 344 12.63 33.06 3.42
C GLY A 344 11.79 32.76 2.18
N LYS A 345 11.07 31.63 2.16
CA LYS A 345 10.29 31.14 1.00
C LYS A 345 8.99 30.47 1.45
N VAL A 346 8.27 29.90 0.49
CA VAL A 346 7.07 29.08 0.71
C VAL A 346 7.38 27.81 1.50
N VAL A 347 6.84 27.70 2.70
CA VAL A 347 6.96 26.52 3.56
C VAL A 347 5.77 25.60 3.42
N LYS A 348 6.02 24.31 3.24
CA LYS A 348 4.95 23.29 3.30
C LYS A 348 4.81 22.75 4.72
N ALA A 349 3.80 23.22 5.44
CA ALA A 349 3.40 22.68 6.72
C ALA A 349 2.58 21.40 6.52
N TYR A 350 3.21 20.25 6.73
CA TYR A 350 2.53 18.96 6.63
C TYR A 350 1.86 18.60 7.96
N THR A 351 0.73 17.92 7.87
CA THR A 351 0.27 17.12 9.01
C THR A 351 1.30 16.04 9.34
N ALA A 352 1.41 15.62 10.60
CA ALA A 352 2.29 14.54 11.02
C ALA A 352 1.94 13.18 10.36
N THR A 353 0.76 13.04 9.75
CA THR A 353 0.36 11.88 8.92
C THR A 353 0.75 12.06 7.44
N ARG A 354 1.16 13.26 7.03
CA ARG A 354 1.30 13.72 5.64
C ARG A 354 0.05 13.46 4.79
N SER A 355 -1.12 13.37 5.45
CA SER A 355 -2.40 13.17 4.77
C SER A 355 -2.87 14.42 4.03
N THR A 356 -2.43 15.58 4.51
CA THR A 356 -2.67 16.90 3.95
C THR A 356 -1.53 17.83 4.38
N TYR A 357 -1.36 18.93 3.66
CA TYR A 357 -0.43 20.02 3.94
C TYR A 357 -1.04 21.37 3.57
N VAL A 358 -0.52 22.44 4.16
CA VAL A 358 -0.75 23.82 3.72
C VAL A 358 0.57 24.46 3.33
N GLU A 359 0.50 25.43 2.44
CA GLU A 359 1.63 26.29 2.06
C GLU A 359 1.54 27.57 2.89
N LEU A 360 2.64 27.94 3.54
CA LEU A 360 2.81 29.17 4.28
C LEU A 360 3.79 30.03 3.49
N HIS A 361 3.32 31.16 3.00
CA HIS A 361 4.12 32.14 2.27
C HIS A 361 4.43 33.28 3.22
N VAL A 362 5.71 33.66 3.32
CA VAL A 362 6.13 34.83 4.07
C VAL A 362 6.25 35.99 3.09
N GLU A 363 5.42 37.02 3.26
CA GLU A 363 5.34 38.18 2.38
C GLU A 363 5.64 39.44 3.21
N GLY A 364 6.94 39.73 3.40
CA GLY A 364 7.39 40.81 4.27
C GLY A 364 6.99 40.57 5.72
N THR A 365 6.10 41.41 6.26
CA THR A 365 5.58 41.29 7.63
C THR A 365 4.35 40.39 7.74
N GLU A 366 3.70 40.05 6.62
CA GLU A 366 2.48 39.24 6.60
C GLU A 366 2.78 37.75 6.33
N LEU A 367 1.86 36.88 6.73
CA LEU A 367 1.87 35.45 6.37
C LEU A 367 0.64 35.10 5.53
N LEU A 368 0.83 34.43 4.41
CA LEU A 368 -0.28 33.90 3.61
C LEU A 368 -0.36 32.38 3.76
N ILE A 369 -1.50 31.88 4.22
CA ILE A 369 -1.82 30.45 4.23
C ILE A 369 -2.56 30.12 2.94
N ARG A 370 -2.01 29.18 2.18
CA ARG A 370 -2.64 28.62 0.98
C ARG A 370 -2.87 27.12 1.14
N LYS A 371 -4.10 26.69 0.88
CA LYS A 371 -4.46 25.27 0.77
C LYS A 371 -5.07 24.98 -0.60
N THR A 372 -4.41 24.15 -1.39
CA THR A 372 -4.97 23.64 -2.64
C THR A 372 -5.40 22.18 -2.49
N PHE A 373 -6.68 21.91 -2.69
CA PHE A 373 -7.23 20.57 -2.83
C PHE A 373 -7.15 20.15 -4.29
N ARG A 374 -6.40 19.08 -4.57
CA ARG A 374 -6.13 18.62 -5.94
C ARG A 374 -6.68 17.23 -6.19
N SER A 375 -7.38 17.05 -7.30
CA SER A 375 -7.85 15.72 -7.75
C SER A 375 -6.68 14.78 -8.08
N HIS A 376 -5.58 15.35 -8.61
CA HIS A 376 -4.32 14.69 -8.87
C HIS A 376 -3.15 15.62 -8.47
N PRO A 377 -2.10 15.15 -7.77
CA PRO A 377 -1.76 13.77 -7.45
C PRO A 377 -2.32 13.27 -6.10
N ALA A 378 -3.28 13.98 -5.48
CA ALA A 378 -3.74 13.70 -4.11
C ALA A 378 -5.19 13.16 -4.04
N PRO A 379 -5.52 12.01 -4.68
CA PRO A 379 -6.90 11.55 -4.83
C PRO A 379 -7.57 11.19 -3.50
N ARG A 380 -6.79 10.84 -2.47
CA ARG A 380 -7.33 10.61 -1.12
C ARG A 380 -7.78 11.90 -0.47
N GLU A 381 -6.98 12.95 -0.64
CA GLU A 381 -7.28 14.27 -0.10
C GLU A 381 -8.52 14.86 -0.76
N TRP A 382 -8.57 14.75 -2.09
CA TRP A 382 -9.72 15.16 -2.88
C TRP A 382 -11.02 14.48 -2.44
N LYS A 383 -11.00 13.16 -2.21
CA LYS A 383 -12.18 12.42 -1.74
C LYS A 383 -12.68 12.90 -0.38
N VAL A 384 -11.78 13.25 0.54
CA VAL A 384 -12.15 13.80 1.85
C VAL A 384 -12.75 15.18 1.68
N PHE A 385 -12.15 16.03 0.84
CA PHE A 385 -12.67 17.36 0.54
C PHE A 385 -14.07 17.30 -0.06
N ILE A 386 -14.28 16.53 -1.13
CA ILE A 386 -15.59 16.39 -1.78
C ILE A 386 -16.66 15.87 -0.80
N ALA A 387 -16.31 14.90 0.04
CA ALA A 387 -17.26 14.35 1.01
C ALA A 387 -17.66 15.36 2.11
N ASN A 388 -16.84 16.38 2.38
CA ASN A 388 -17.05 17.32 3.49
C ASN A 388 -17.03 18.79 3.02
N GLN A 389 -17.23 19.06 1.73
CA GLN A 389 -16.93 20.36 1.11
C GLN A 389 -17.71 21.52 1.76
N ARG A 390 -19.01 21.32 2.01
CA ARG A 390 -19.87 22.33 2.63
C ARG A 390 -19.38 22.71 4.02
N GLN A 391 -19.08 21.70 4.84
CA GLN A 391 -18.60 21.90 6.21
C GLN A 391 -17.23 22.56 6.25
N ILE A 392 -16.28 22.09 5.42
CA ILE A 392 -14.94 22.69 5.34
C ILE A 392 -15.04 24.18 4.95
N ARG A 393 -15.89 24.54 3.98
CA ARG A 393 -16.10 25.94 3.58
C ARG A 393 -16.71 26.80 4.69
N GLN A 394 -17.63 26.24 5.47
CA GLN A 394 -18.23 26.94 6.61
C GLN A 394 -17.21 27.16 7.74
N GLU A 395 -16.41 26.15 8.07
CA GLU A 395 -15.36 26.23 9.08
C GLU A 395 -14.21 27.15 8.63
N TRP A 396 -13.98 27.28 7.32
CA TRP A 396 -12.98 28.15 6.70
C TRP A 396 -13.65 29.38 6.05
N LYS A 397 -14.69 29.93 6.69
CA LYS A 397 -15.43 31.10 6.16
C LYS A 397 -14.57 32.35 6.00
N ALA A 398 -13.48 32.47 6.77
CA ALA A 398 -12.54 33.58 6.67
C ALA A 398 -11.58 33.45 5.47
N PHE A 399 -11.48 32.26 4.87
CA PHE A 399 -10.60 32.02 3.72
C PHE A 399 -11.29 32.44 2.42
N SER A 400 -10.53 33.06 1.53
CA SER A 400 -10.93 33.32 0.16
C SER A 400 -10.83 32.04 -0.67
N TRP A 401 -11.96 31.61 -1.23
CA TRP A 401 -12.05 30.37 -2.01
C TRP A 401 -12.01 30.64 -3.52
N SER A 402 -11.16 29.93 -4.24
CA SER A 402 -11.18 29.93 -5.70
C SER A 402 -12.37 29.14 -6.24
N LYS A 403 -12.81 29.49 -7.46
CA LYS A 403 -13.64 28.60 -8.28
C LYS A 403 -12.81 27.37 -8.68
N LEU A 404 -13.50 26.30 -9.10
CA LEU A 404 -12.88 25.11 -9.66
C LEU A 404 -12.11 25.52 -10.92
N ASN A 405 -10.80 25.31 -10.94
CA ASN A 405 -10.00 25.62 -12.13
C ASN A 405 -10.16 24.52 -13.19
N ALA A 406 -9.62 24.74 -14.40
CA ALA A 406 -9.67 23.76 -15.49
C ALA A 406 -9.00 22.41 -15.15
N ARG A 407 -8.14 22.36 -14.13
CA ARG A 407 -7.48 21.15 -13.63
C ARG A 407 -8.30 20.43 -12.56
N GLY A 408 -9.46 20.96 -12.19
CA GLY A 408 -10.31 20.41 -11.13
C GLY A 408 -9.80 20.66 -9.72
N ASP A 409 -8.95 21.68 -9.52
CA ASP A 409 -8.43 22.04 -8.20
C ASP A 409 -9.26 23.18 -7.57
N VAL A 410 -9.30 23.20 -6.24
CA VAL A 410 -9.90 24.27 -5.45
C VAL A 410 -8.87 24.79 -4.45
N THR A 411 -8.66 26.09 -4.43
CA THR A 411 -7.70 26.75 -3.52
C THR A 411 -8.45 27.59 -2.49
N ALA A 412 -7.98 27.55 -1.24
CA ALA A 412 -8.37 28.45 -0.16
C ALA A 412 -7.15 29.25 0.30
N GLU A 413 -7.32 30.55 0.48
CA GLU A 413 -6.25 31.48 0.88
C GLU A 413 -6.68 32.35 2.05
N PHE A 414 -5.79 32.59 3.00
CA PHE A 414 -6.02 33.50 4.12
C PHE A 414 -4.73 34.22 4.49
N ARG A 415 -4.80 35.54 4.61
CA ARG A 415 -3.68 36.38 5.02
C ARG A 415 -3.77 36.65 6.51
N ILE A 416 -2.66 36.46 7.20
CA ILE A 416 -2.46 36.76 8.61
C ILE A 416 -1.67 38.05 8.67
N ARG A 417 -2.33 39.09 9.18
CA ARG A 417 -1.78 40.44 9.37
C ARG A 417 -1.56 40.76 10.84
N SER A 418 -2.26 40.07 11.73
CA SER A 418 -2.20 40.29 13.17
C SER A 418 -2.24 38.99 13.98
N VAL A 419 -2.14 39.11 15.30
CA VAL A 419 -2.20 37.96 16.22
C VAL A 419 -3.62 37.39 16.32
N GLU A 420 -4.65 38.19 16.08
CA GLU A 420 -6.04 37.73 16.01
C GLU A 420 -6.25 36.78 14.82
N ASP A 421 -5.69 37.13 13.66
CA ASP A 421 -5.74 36.30 12.46
C ASP A 421 -5.07 34.92 12.68
N ILE A 422 -4.01 34.87 13.50
CA ILE A 422 -3.32 33.62 13.85
C ILE A 422 -4.30 32.63 14.50
N THR A 423 -5.18 33.11 15.37
CA THR A 423 -6.15 32.25 16.07
C THR A 423 -7.17 31.68 15.09
N VAL A 424 -7.71 32.54 14.21
CA VAL A 424 -8.64 32.14 13.14
C VAL A 424 -8.01 31.09 12.22
N ALA A 425 -6.77 31.33 11.79
CA ALA A 425 -6.01 30.40 10.97
C ALA A 425 -5.77 29.06 11.69
N ALA A 426 -5.37 29.08 12.97
CA ALA A 426 -5.07 27.89 13.74
C ALA A 426 -6.31 27.01 13.96
N GLU A 427 -7.47 27.62 14.21
CA GLU A 427 -8.75 26.93 14.32
C GLU A 427 -9.17 26.29 12.99
N ALA A 428 -9.06 27.02 11.88
CA ALA A 428 -9.33 26.49 10.56
C ALA A 428 -8.45 25.27 10.23
N LEU A 429 -7.13 25.36 10.49
CA LEU A 429 -6.20 24.25 10.31
C LEU A 429 -6.52 23.05 11.22
N ARG A 430 -6.92 23.30 12.47
CA ARG A 430 -7.40 22.26 13.38
C ARG A 430 -8.62 21.54 12.82
N SER A 431 -9.63 22.28 12.37
CA SER A 431 -10.85 21.72 11.77
C SER A 431 -10.53 20.88 10.54
N LEU A 432 -9.65 21.38 9.66
CA LEU A 432 -9.14 20.62 8.52
C LEU A 432 -8.53 19.29 8.97
N TYR A 433 -7.61 19.30 9.94
CA TYR A 433 -7.01 18.07 10.45
C TYR A 433 -8.06 17.07 10.97
N LEU A 434 -9.14 17.52 11.60
CA LEU A 434 -10.20 16.64 12.11
C LEU A 434 -10.93 15.88 10.99
N HIS A 435 -11.20 16.53 9.85
CA HIS A 435 -11.76 15.88 8.65
C HIS A 435 -10.87 14.74 8.14
N PHE A 436 -9.55 14.91 8.22
CA PHE A 436 -8.58 13.89 7.82
C PHE A 436 -8.36 12.79 8.87
N LYS A 437 -8.58 13.09 10.15
CA LYS A 437 -8.45 12.13 11.26
C LYS A 437 -9.65 11.18 11.34
N ASN A 438 -10.86 11.70 11.16
CA ASN A 438 -12.12 10.96 11.30
C ASN A 438 -13.09 11.32 10.17
N PRO A 439 -12.90 10.82 8.94
CA PRO A 439 -13.76 11.15 7.80
C PRO A 439 -15.22 10.63 7.91
N ARG A 440 -15.64 10.09 9.06
CA ARG A 440 -16.96 9.49 9.31
C ARG A 440 -17.59 9.83 10.66
N LYS A 441 -16.96 10.70 11.47
CA LYS A 441 -17.50 11.11 12.78
C LYS A 441 -17.37 12.62 12.93
N LEU A 442 -18.22 13.36 12.26
CA LEU A 442 -18.67 14.65 12.75
C LEU A 442 -20.19 14.58 12.88
N PRO A 443 -20.80 15.22 13.87
CA PRO A 443 -22.25 15.20 14.03
C PRO A 443 -22.85 15.70 12.73
N GLN A 444 -23.76 14.93 12.14
CA GLN A 444 -24.72 15.56 11.24
C GLN A 444 -25.42 16.60 12.10
N SER A 445 -25.35 17.88 11.72
CA SER A 445 -26.29 18.85 12.24
C SER A 445 -27.66 18.22 12.02
N ARG A 446 -28.39 17.98 13.12
CA ARG A 446 -29.83 17.85 13.04
C ARG A 446 -30.31 19.24 12.66
N ASP A 447 -30.24 19.53 11.37
CA ASP A 447 -31.03 20.61 10.81
C ASP A 447 -32.45 20.04 10.76
N GLY A 448 -33.25 20.43 11.77
CA GLY A 448 -34.67 20.53 11.58
C GLY A 448 -34.91 21.63 10.56
N ASP A 449 -35.46 21.24 9.42
CA ASP A 449 -36.81 21.61 8.98
C ASP A 449 -37.27 20.61 7.90
#